data_AF-A0A921Q3L3-F1
#
_entry.id   AF-A0A921Q3L3-F1
#
_cell.length_a   1.000
_cell.length_b   1.000
_cell.length_c   1.000
_cell.angle_alpha   90.00
_cell.angle_beta   90.00
_cell.angle_gamma   90.00
#
_symmetry.space_group_name_H-M   'P 1'
#
loop_
_entity.id
_entity.type
_entity.pdbx_description
1 polymer ?
#
loop_
_entity_poly.entity_id
_entity_poly.type
_entity_poly.pdbx_seq_one_letter_code
_entity_poly.pdbx_strand_id
1 'polypeptide(L)'
;MNFAFYGVAVDLVVFMRRVLHQENATAASFISMWTGTVYIFSLFGAFLSDSYMGRYRTCVMFQIIFLIHRPCQPPSQLGVVMFYISTFTTAFGIGGYQPSVATFGANHYFYLALNIGSLFSDSFLAFYEDKGMWVMGFGVSAVAVALGLLLFLLGTPYYRHCKQSGNPLTRMAQVFVAAFCKRHLQPPPGEVLHEVEGEDSETQGIRKLIHSDQLRCLDKAAIVTEEDYHAGKAKNPWRLCTVTQVEEVKCILSLIPIWMCTIIFSVEFTQMASTFVEQGTAMDTNLFGNFYMPAASMSMFDIASVILSVFAYNFFFVPMATWFTKNPAGITELQRMGTGLVIALVGMLAAAIVEVYRLRRVVAKDQPSPMSVLWQAPQYMLIGASEVFMYIGQLDFFNEQTPDSMKCFGSSLCMASISLGNYASMLMVSAVTSITNRQNKNGWITKNLNYGHLERFFLLLAVLSVIDFIFFAIFSMMYKGIQFQGREKDISPNYN
;
A
#
# COMPACT_ATOMS: atom_id res chain seq x y z
N MET A 1 12.63 12.08 -4.17
CA MET A 1 11.24 11.79 -4.59
C MET A 1 10.32 11.54 -3.40
N ASN A 2 10.58 10.56 -2.52
CA ASN A 2 9.73 10.38 -1.32
C ASN A 2 9.67 11.57 -0.39
N PHE A 3 10.79 12.27 -0.20
CA PHE A 3 10.80 13.57 0.49
C PHE A 3 9.77 14.57 -0.07
N ALA A 4 9.63 14.65 -1.40
CA ALA A 4 8.65 15.54 -2.02
C ALA A 4 7.20 15.04 -1.90
N PHE A 5 7.00 13.71 -1.82
CA PHE A 5 5.67 13.12 -1.65
C PHE A 5 5.10 13.43 -0.27
N TYR A 6 5.84 13.10 0.79
CA TYR A 6 5.43 13.41 2.16
C TYR A 6 5.32 14.92 2.37
N GLY A 7 6.19 15.71 1.71
CA GLY A 7 6.13 17.16 1.73
C GLY A 7 4.81 17.69 1.22
N VAL A 8 4.46 17.30 -0.01
CA VAL A 8 3.19 17.71 -0.62
C VAL A 8 1.98 17.20 0.16
N ALA A 9 2.04 15.99 0.74
CA ALA A 9 0.96 15.42 1.54
C ALA A 9 0.68 16.25 2.80
N VAL A 10 1.73 16.62 3.54
CA VAL A 10 1.64 17.44 4.75
C VAL A 10 1.23 18.88 4.38
N ASP A 11 1.85 19.45 3.34
CA ASP A 11 1.56 20.78 2.78
C ASP A 11 0.07 20.95 2.45
N LEU A 12 -0.58 19.90 1.94
CA LEU A 12 -1.93 19.98 1.44
C LEU A 12 -2.97 20.23 2.53
N VAL A 13 -2.85 19.57 3.69
CA VAL A 13 -3.83 19.69 4.80
C VAL A 13 -3.84 21.11 5.34
N VAL A 14 -2.64 21.62 5.62
CA VAL A 14 -2.48 22.90 6.29
C VAL A 14 -2.80 24.04 5.31
N PHE A 15 -2.45 23.89 4.03
CA PHE A 15 -2.84 24.84 2.98
C PHE A 15 -4.37 24.91 2.82
N MET A 16 -5.07 23.77 2.79
CA MET A 16 -6.54 23.76 2.69
C MET A 16 -7.21 24.45 3.87
N ARG A 17 -6.67 24.29 5.09
CA ARG A 17 -7.21 24.92 6.29
C ARG A 17 -6.90 26.41 6.35
N ARG A 18 -5.63 26.79 6.15
CA ARG A 18 -5.14 28.17 6.38
C ARG A 18 -5.38 29.10 5.19
N VAL A 19 -5.33 28.59 3.96
CA VAL A 19 -5.43 29.40 2.73
C VAL A 19 -6.77 29.25 2.04
N LEU A 20 -7.33 28.02 1.95
CA LEU A 20 -8.63 27.77 1.34
C LEU A 20 -9.81 27.88 2.32
N HIS A 21 -9.55 28.12 3.61
CA HIS A 21 -10.55 28.28 4.68
C HIS A 21 -11.59 27.13 4.74
N GLN A 22 -11.17 25.91 4.43
CA GLN A 22 -12.02 24.71 4.48
C GLN A 22 -12.19 24.22 5.93
N GLU A 23 -13.35 23.62 6.25
CA GLU A 23 -13.56 22.97 7.55
C GLU A 23 -12.68 21.71 7.69
N ASN A 24 -12.25 21.39 8.93
CA ASN A 24 -11.37 20.25 9.21
C ASN A 24 -11.88 18.93 8.61
N ALA A 25 -13.19 18.68 8.68
CA ALA A 25 -13.80 17.47 8.14
C ALA A 25 -13.68 17.37 6.61
N THR A 26 -13.78 18.50 5.90
CA THR A 26 -13.67 18.55 4.44
C THR A 26 -12.21 18.40 4.00
N ALA A 27 -11.26 19.01 4.72
CA ALA A 27 -9.83 18.84 4.47
C ALA A 27 -9.35 17.39 4.70
N ALA A 28 -9.78 16.76 5.80
CA ALA A 28 -9.46 15.36 6.11
C ALA A 28 -10.07 14.37 5.09
N SER A 29 -11.28 14.65 4.62
CA SER A 29 -11.92 13.85 3.55
C SER A 29 -11.18 14.01 2.21
N PHE A 30 -10.76 15.24 1.89
CA PHE A 30 -10.01 15.50 0.67
C PHE A 30 -8.66 14.77 0.67
N ILE A 31 -7.89 14.80 1.76
CA ILE A 31 -6.60 14.12 1.79
C ILE A 31 -6.74 12.60 1.72
N SER A 32 -7.77 12.03 2.36
CA SER A 32 -8.07 10.60 2.26
C SER A 32 -8.41 10.23 0.81
N MET A 33 -9.19 11.06 0.12
CA MET A 33 -9.51 10.87 -1.30
C MET A 33 -8.28 11.03 -2.20
N TRP A 34 -7.44 12.03 -1.95
CA TRP A 34 -6.20 12.27 -2.69
C TRP A 34 -5.23 11.10 -2.53
N THR A 35 -4.94 10.71 -1.29
CA THR A 35 -4.07 9.57 -0.95
C THR A 35 -4.62 8.27 -1.54
N GLY A 36 -5.93 8.04 -1.43
CA GLY A 36 -6.61 6.92 -2.09
C GLY A 36 -6.40 6.92 -3.62
N THR A 37 -6.48 8.09 -4.24
CA THR A 37 -6.31 8.26 -5.70
C THR A 37 -4.86 8.03 -6.15
N VAL A 38 -3.87 8.52 -5.38
CA VAL A 38 -2.43 8.26 -5.60
C VAL A 38 -2.18 6.76 -5.72
N TYR A 39 -2.68 6.01 -4.74
CA TYR A 39 -2.42 4.57 -4.66
C TYR A 39 -3.24 3.76 -5.68
N ILE A 40 -4.45 4.20 -6.09
CA ILE A 40 -5.15 3.60 -7.25
C ILE A 40 -4.37 3.77 -8.54
N PHE A 41 -3.79 4.96 -8.77
CA PHE A 41 -2.99 5.18 -9.98
C PHE A 41 -1.70 4.34 -10.00
N SER A 42 -1.31 3.75 -8.87
CA SER A 42 -0.24 2.73 -8.84
C SER A 42 -0.62 1.44 -9.57
N LEU A 43 -1.87 1.00 -9.49
CA LEU A 43 -2.37 -0.12 -10.29
C LEU A 43 -2.30 0.19 -11.79
N PHE A 44 -2.67 1.42 -12.16
CA PHE A 44 -2.64 1.87 -13.56
C PHE A 44 -1.21 1.98 -14.09
N GLY A 45 -0.27 2.52 -13.29
CA GLY A 45 1.15 2.56 -13.66
C GLY A 45 1.77 1.18 -13.81
N ALA A 46 1.47 0.25 -12.89
CA ALA A 46 1.91 -1.14 -13.00
C ALA A 46 1.36 -1.79 -14.28
N PHE A 47 0.08 -1.59 -14.60
CA PHE A 47 -0.53 -2.06 -15.84
C PHE A 47 0.20 -1.52 -17.08
N LEU A 48 0.50 -0.22 -17.12
CA LEU A 48 1.18 0.41 -18.26
C LEU A 48 2.64 -0.06 -18.40
N SER A 49 3.34 -0.22 -17.28
CA SER A 49 4.69 -0.79 -17.18
C SER A 49 4.76 -2.19 -17.76
N ASP A 50 3.87 -3.08 -17.32
CA ASP A 50 3.92 -4.48 -17.71
C ASP A 50 3.39 -4.70 -19.14
N SER A 51 2.38 -3.94 -19.56
CA SER A 51 1.67 -4.21 -20.81
C SER A 51 2.29 -3.57 -22.07
N TYR A 52 2.83 -2.34 -21.97
CA TYR A 52 3.13 -1.54 -23.18
C TYR A 52 4.49 -0.87 -23.15
N MET A 53 4.87 -0.25 -22.04
CA MET A 53 6.00 0.70 -22.02
C MET A 53 7.29 0.12 -21.43
N GLY A 54 7.19 -0.94 -20.61
CA GLY A 54 8.31 -1.45 -19.82
C GLY A 54 8.63 -0.54 -18.62
N ARG A 55 9.14 -1.15 -17.54
CA ARG A 55 9.37 -0.51 -16.23
C ARG A 55 10.08 0.84 -16.32
N TYR A 56 11.16 0.91 -17.11
CA TYR A 56 11.98 2.13 -17.24
C TYR A 56 11.23 3.30 -17.90
N ARG A 57 10.55 3.07 -19.03
CA ARG A 57 9.84 4.16 -19.75
C ARG A 57 8.63 4.65 -18.98
N THR A 58 7.95 3.76 -18.27
CA THR A 58 6.84 4.11 -17.38
C THR A 58 7.31 5.04 -16.26
N CYS A 59 8.41 4.71 -15.59
CA CYS A 59 9.00 5.59 -14.58
C CYS A 59 9.28 7.00 -15.13
N VAL A 60 9.95 7.11 -16.29
CA VAL A 60 10.28 8.42 -16.88
C VAL A 60 9.03 9.22 -17.25
N MET A 61 8.03 8.58 -17.85
CA MET A 61 6.79 9.26 -18.28
C MET A 61 6.00 9.82 -17.09
N PHE A 62 5.78 9.02 -16.04
CA PHE A 62 5.07 9.47 -14.84
C PHE A 62 5.86 10.52 -14.04
N GLN A 63 7.20 10.44 -14.05
CA GLN A 63 8.06 11.47 -13.45
C GLN A 63 7.99 12.81 -14.21
N ILE A 64 7.90 12.79 -15.54
CA ILE A 64 7.69 14.01 -16.32
C ILE A 64 6.33 14.63 -16.00
N ILE A 65 5.27 13.82 -15.89
CA ILE A 65 3.93 14.31 -15.53
C ILE A 65 3.92 14.95 -14.14
N PHE A 66 4.64 14.38 -13.18
CA PHE A 66 4.80 14.96 -11.84
C PHE A 66 5.40 16.39 -11.89
N LEU A 67 6.30 16.67 -12.84
CA LEU A 67 6.97 17.97 -12.98
C LEU A 67 6.13 19.05 -13.66
N ILE A 68 4.97 18.71 -14.27
CA ILE A 68 4.08 19.68 -14.94
C ILE A 68 3.23 20.47 -13.91
N HIS A 69 3.67 20.53 -12.65
CA HIS A 69 3.08 21.39 -11.63
C HIS A 69 3.32 22.87 -11.93
N ARG A 70 2.24 23.67 -11.98
CA ARG A 70 2.30 25.14 -12.16
C ARG A 70 2.14 25.83 -10.80
N PRO A 71 3.01 26.80 -10.42
CA PRO A 71 2.84 27.57 -9.20
C PRO A 71 1.57 28.44 -9.28
N CYS A 72 0.71 28.41 -8.25
CA CYS A 72 -0.53 29.18 -8.17
C CYS A 72 -0.47 30.34 -7.16
N GLN A 73 -1.10 31.46 -7.52
CA GLN A 73 -1.40 32.61 -6.64
C GLN A 73 -2.83 32.49 -6.05
N PRO A 74 -3.13 33.09 -4.87
CA PRO A 74 -4.43 32.98 -4.18
C PRO A 74 -5.48 34.00 -4.69
N PRO A 75 -6.74 33.94 -4.21
CA PRO A 75 -7.78 32.98 -4.54
C PRO A 75 -8.71 33.51 -5.65
N SER A 76 -8.82 32.75 -6.73
CA SER A 76 -9.85 32.85 -7.78
C SER A 76 -10.50 31.48 -7.92
N GLN A 77 -11.75 31.38 -8.37
CA GLN A 77 -12.37 30.07 -8.68
C GLN A 77 -11.47 29.23 -9.63
N LEU A 78 -10.76 29.93 -10.53
CA LEU A 78 -9.78 29.34 -11.44
C LEU A 78 -8.53 28.82 -10.70
N GLY A 79 -8.06 29.52 -9.66
CA GLY A 79 -6.93 29.09 -8.82
C GLY A 79 -7.24 27.84 -8.00
N VAL A 80 -8.48 27.70 -7.51
CA VAL A 80 -8.94 26.49 -6.80
C VAL A 80 -9.02 25.29 -7.75
N VAL A 81 -9.56 25.49 -8.96
CA VAL A 81 -9.60 24.43 -9.99
C VAL A 81 -8.19 24.01 -10.41
N MET A 82 -7.29 24.97 -10.66
CA MET A 82 -5.89 24.66 -10.98
C MET A 82 -5.19 23.91 -9.86
N PHE A 83 -5.44 24.27 -8.60
CA PHE A 83 -4.90 23.56 -7.44
C PHE A 83 -5.35 22.09 -7.44
N TYR A 84 -6.65 21.81 -7.62
CA TYR A 84 -7.14 20.44 -7.69
C TYR A 84 -6.54 19.66 -8.86
N ILE A 85 -6.50 20.23 -10.07
CA ILE A 85 -5.90 19.59 -11.25
C ILE A 85 -4.42 19.24 -10.98
N SER A 86 -3.67 20.19 -10.43
CA SER A 86 -2.27 19.99 -10.04
C SER A 86 -2.12 18.84 -9.05
N THR A 87 -2.92 18.84 -8.00
CA THR A 87 -2.87 17.86 -6.92
C THR A 87 -3.21 16.44 -7.42
N PHE A 88 -4.20 16.30 -8.31
CA PHE A 88 -4.51 15.02 -8.96
C PHE A 88 -3.46 14.58 -9.98
N THR A 89 -2.84 15.51 -10.71
CA THR A 89 -1.73 15.20 -11.62
C THR A 89 -0.51 14.70 -10.85
N THR A 90 -0.25 15.31 -9.69
CA THR A 90 0.79 14.89 -8.74
C THR A 90 0.51 13.48 -8.23
N ALA A 91 -0.75 13.18 -7.86
CA ALA A 91 -1.18 11.85 -7.47
C ALA A 91 -0.95 10.79 -8.56
N PHE A 92 -1.28 11.13 -9.81
CA PHE A 92 -1.07 10.26 -10.96
C PHE A 92 0.42 9.97 -11.19
N GLY A 93 1.26 11.02 -11.14
CA GLY A 93 2.71 10.90 -11.25
C GLY A 93 3.30 9.99 -10.16
N ILE A 94 2.90 10.20 -8.90
CA ILE A 94 3.38 9.42 -7.76
C ILE A 94 2.97 7.97 -7.86
N GLY A 95 1.68 7.73 -8.07
CA GLY A 95 1.13 6.40 -8.17
C GLY A 95 1.84 5.59 -9.24
N GLY A 96 2.03 6.18 -10.42
CA GLY A 96 2.57 5.45 -11.55
C GLY A 96 4.04 5.01 -11.41
N TYR A 97 4.89 5.78 -10.72
CA TYR A 97 6.32 5.45 -10.61
C TYR A 97 6.64 4.47 -9.47
N GLN A 98 5.89 4.53 -8.37
CA GLN A 98 6.23 3.88 -7.11
C GLN A 98 6.37 2.34 -7.19
N PRO A 99 5.41 1.58 -7.80
CA PRO A 99 5.54 0.13 -7.89
C PRO A 99 6.66 -0.31 -8.86
N SER A 100 6.88 0.46 -9.93
CA SER A 100 7.93 0.18 -10.91
C SER A 100 9.32 0.43 -10.33
N VAL A 101 9.52 1.46 -9.51
CA VAL A 101 10.80 1.72 -8.83
C VAL A 101 11.03 0.72 -7.70
N ALA A 102 10.01 0.37 -6.90
CA ALA A 102 10.14 -0.61 -5.84
C ALA A 102 10.59 -1.97 -6.37
N THR A 103 10.01 -2.43 -7.49
CA THR A 103 10.43 -3.68 -8.15
C THR A 103 11.78 -3.58 -8.88
N PHE A 104 12.20 -2.38 -9.28
CA PHE A 104 13.50 -2.15 -9.91
C PHE A 104 14.65 -2.07 -8.90
N GLY A 105 14.37 -1.54 -7.70
CA GLY A 105 15.37 -1.27 -6.66
C GLY A 105 15.21 -2.07 -5.37
N ALA A 106 14.52 -3.22 -5.41
CA ALA A 106 14.11 -4.05 -4.25
C ALA A 106 15.28 -4.53 -3.37
N ASN A 107 15.86 -3.63 -2.58
CA ASN A 107 16.93 -3.86 -1.62
C ASN A 107 16.59 -3.18 -0.29
N HIS A 108 17.09 -3.70 0.83
CA HIS A 108 16.79 -3.13 2.16
C HIS A 108 17.22 -1.66 2.30
N TYR A 109 18.29 -1.25 1.59
CA TYR A 109 18.74 0.15 1.53
C TYR A 109 17.73 1.10 0.88
N PHE A 110 16.89 0.60 -0.04
CA PHE A 110 15.82 1.38 -0.63
C PHE A 110 14.81 1.77 0.44
N TYR A 111 14.35 0.80 1.26
CA TYR A 111 13.44 1.04 2.38
C TYR A 111 14.00 2.00 3.43
N LEU A 112 15.29 1.88 3.75
CA LEU A 112 15.94 2.83 4.66
C LEU A 112 15.95 4.25 4.08
N ALA A 113 16.27 4.40 2.80
CA ALA A 113 16.27 5.70 2.11
C ALA A 113 14.86 6.31 2.02
N LEU A 114 13.81 5.48 1.90
CA LEU A 114 12.41 5.94 1.98
C LEU A 114 12.11 6.62 3.30
N ASN A 115 12.44 5.96 4.41
CA ASN A 115 12.14 6.42 5.78
C ASN A 115 12.97 7.64 6.21
N ILE A 116 14.23 7.71 5.80
CA ILE A 116 15.05 8.92 6.04
C ILE A 116 14.49 10.11 5.24
N GLY A 117 14.01 9.85 4.01
CA GLY A 117 13.38 10.86 3.17
C GLY A 117 12.07 11.39 3.77
N SER A 118 11.24 10.54 4.37
CA SER A 118 10.01 10.97 5.06
C SER A 118 10.32 11.74 6.35
N LEU A 119 11.27 11.31 7.18
CA LEU A 119 11.71 12.05 8.37
C LEU A 119 12.12 13.49 8.04
N PHE A 120 12.96 13.63 7.02
CA PHE A 120 13.46 14.95 6.63
C PHE A 120 12.32 15.81 6.11
N SER A 121 11.36 15.22 5.40
CA SER A 121 10.17 15.91 4.94
C SER A 121 9.33 16.42 6.11
N ASP A 122 8.88 15.52 6.98
CA ASP A 122 7.95 15.82 8.07
C ASP A 122 8.56 16.74 9.13
N SER A 123 9.89 16.90 9.16
CA SER A 123 10.58 17.84 10.04
C SER A 123 10.82 19.19 9.36
N PHE A 124 11.48 19.20 8.20
CA PHE A 124 11.94 20.43 7.55
C PHE A 124 10.82 21.15 6.81
N LEU A 125 9.98 20.43 6.05
CA LEU A 125 8.86 21.04 5.33
C LEU A 125 7.78 21.53 6.31
N ALA A 126 7.43 20.71 7.31
CA ALA A 126 6.48 21.09 8.36
C ALA A 126 6.85 22.41 9.06
N PHE A 127 8.14 22.68 9.26
CA PHE A 127 8.60 23.93 9.86
C PHE A 127 8.45 25.14 8.93
N TYR A 128 8.68 24.97 7.62
CA TYR A 128 8.46 26.01 6.61
C TYR A 128 6.95 26.31 6.44
N GLU A 129 6.12 25.27 6.55
CA GLU A 129 4.67 25.37 6.50
C GLU A 129 4.08 26.11 7.70
N ASP A 130 4.57 25.84 8.91
CA ASP A 130 4.02 26.48 10.11
C ASP A 130 4.30 28.00 10.11
N LYS A 131 5.41 28.41 9.49
CA LYS A 131 5.76 29.81 9.22
C LYS A 131 5.01 30.44 8.02
N GLY A 132 4.16 29.68 7.33
CA GLY A 132 3.32 30.16 6.22
C GLY A 132 4.05 30.35 4.89
N MET A 133 5.23 29.73 4.71
CA MET A 133 6.06 29.90 3.50
C MET A 133 5.77 28.83 2.43
N TRP A 134 4.51 28.74 1.99
CA TRP A 134 4.00 27.69 1.09
C TRP A 134 4.75 27.56 -0.23
N VAL A 135 5.09 28.69 -0.87
CA VAL A 135 5.78 28.70 -2.18
C VAL A 135 7.18 28.07 -2.07
N MET A 136 7.85 28.27 -0.94
CA MET A 136 9.17 27.68 -0.69
C MET A 136 9.05 26.17 -0.43
N GLY A 137 8.02 25.72 0.31
CA GLY A 137 7.77 24.30 0.55
C GLY A 137 7.54 23.51 -0.75
N PHE A 138 6.55 23.94 -1.53
CA PHE A 138 6.27 23.32 -2.84
C PHE A 138 7.45 23.45 -3.82
N GLY A 139 8.18 24.58 -3.78
CA GLY A 139 9.36 24.80 -4.62
C GLY A 139 10.50 23.82 -4.33
N VAL A 140 10.80 23.58 -3.04
CA VAL A 140 11.84 22.61 -2.63
C VAL A 140 11.43 21.19 -3.04
N SER A 141 10.16 20.82 -2.86
CA SER A 141 9.62 19.53 -3.30
C SER A 141 9.75 19.34 -4.82
N ALA A 142 9.45 20.37 -5.63
CA ALA A 142 9.59 20.32 -7.09
C ALA A 142 11.05 20.13 -7.53
N VAL A 143 11.99 20.87 -6.92
CA VAL A 143 13.43 20.73 -7.20
C VAL A 143 13.93 19.34 -6.84
N ALA A 144 13.49 18.78 -5.69
CA ALA A 144 13.88 17.45 -5.27
C ALA A 144 13.41 16.34 -6.24
N VAL A 145 12.25 16.51 -6.88
CA VAL A 145 11.80 15.57 -7.92
C VAL A 145 12.53 15.77 -9.24
N ALA A 146 12.78 17.02 -9.64
CA ALA A 146 13.56 17.30 -10.85
C ALA A 146 14.97 16.70 -10.77
N LEU A 147 15.64 16.85 -9.61
CA LEU A 147 16.93 16.22 -9.33
C LEU A 147 16.84 14.69 -9.34
N GLY A 148 15.79 14.12 -8.73
CA GLY A 148 15.56 12.67 -8.74
C GLY A 148 15.42 12.11 -10.16
N LEU A 149 14.66 12.78 -11.02
CA LEU A 149 14.51 12.41 -12.43
C LEU A 149 15.83 12.54 -13.18
N LEU A 150 16.57 13.63 -12.98
CA LEU A 150 17.88 13.83 -13.59
C LEU A 150 18.86 12.71 -13.24
N LEU A 151 18.95 12.34 -11.96
CA LEU A 151 19.79 11.23 -11.51
C LEU A 151 19.35 9.89 -12.11
N PHE A 152 18.04 9.65 -12.21
CA PHE A 152 17.50 8.44 -12.82
C PHE A 152 17.84 8.35 -14.32
N LEU A 153 17.69 9.46 -15.06
CA LEU A 153 18.03 9.54 -16.48
C LEU A 153 19.55 9.45 -16.72
N LEU A 154 20.38 9.98 -15.83
CA LEU A 154 21.84 9.82 -15.91
C LEU A 154 22.28 8.36 -15.70
N GLY A 155 21.51 7.58 -14.94
CA GLY A 155 21.73 6.15 -14.69
C GLY A 155 21.33 5.21 -15.84
N THR A 156 20.59 5.70 -16.84
CA THR A 156 20.07 4.91 -17.99
C THR A 156 21.05 3.93 -18.62
N PRO A 157 22.32 4.31 -18.96
CA PRO A 157 23.23 3.39 -19.65
C PRO A 157 23.66 2.21 -18.79
N TYR A 158 23.53 2.29 -17.47
CA TYR A 158 23.90 1.22 -16.54
C TYR A 158 22.72 0.29 -16.20
N TYR A 159 21.51 0.62 -16.64
CA TYR A 159 20.31 -0.16 -16.32
C TYR A 159 20.08 -1.32 -17.30
N ARG A 160 19.92 -2.52 -16.74
CA ARG A 160 19.53 -3.71 -17.50
C ARG A 160 18.03 -3.66 -17.77
N HIS A 161 17.66 -3.65 -19.05
CA HIS A 161 16.27 -3.61 -19.48
C HIS A 161 15.70 -5.03 -19.59
N CYS A 162 14.68 -5.35 -18.80
CA CYS A 162 13.96 -6.62 -18.93
C CYS A 162 12.98 -6.58 -20.11
N LYS A 163 12.86 -7.70 -20.85
CA LYS A 163 11.81 -7.87 -21.88
C LYS A 163 10.43 -7.84 -21.22
N GLN A 164 9.47 -7.24 -21.93
CA GLN A 164 8.07 -7.13 -21.51
C GLN A 164 7.42 -8.52 -21.56
N SER A 165 6.83 -8.96 -20.46
CA SER A 165 5.88 -10.07 -20.45
C SER A 165 4.53 -9.44 -20.77
N GLY A 166 3.86 -9.86 -21.86
CA GLY A 166 2.66 -9.19 -22.38
C GLY A 166 1.52 -8.96 -21.36
N ASN A 167 0.47 -8.23 -21.76
CA ASN A 167 -0.54 -7.66 -20.86
C ASN A 167 -1.13 -8.66 -19.83
N PRO A 168 -0.79 -8.52 -18.53
CA PRO A 168 -1.21 -9.46 -17.49
C PRO A 168 -2.73 -9.47 -17.27
N LEU A 169 -3.40 -8.31 -17.33
CA LEU A 169 -4.86 -8.26 -17.18
C LEU A 169 -5.58 -8.92 -18.36
N THR A 170 -5.07 -8.74 -19.58
CA THR A 170 -5.64 -9.43 -20.75
C THR A 170 -5.45 -10.94 -20.64
N ARG A 171 -4.31 -11.43 -20.16
CA ARG A 171 -4.08 -12.85 -19.88
C ARG A 171 -5.05 -13.40 -18.82
N MET A 172 -5.27 -12.66 -17.73
CA MET A 172 -6.28 -13.04 -16.74
C MET A 172 -7.69 -13.10 -17.35
N ALA A 173 -8.07 -12.08 -18.13
CA ALA A 173 -9.37 -12.01 -18.79
C ALA A 173 -9.56 -13.16 -19.79
N GLN A 174 -8.52 -13.53 -20.54
CA GLN A 174 -8.53 -14.68 -21.44
C GLN A 174 -8.85 -15.98 -20.71
N VAL A 175 -8.22 -16.23 -19.54
CA VAL A 175 -8.50 -17.41 -18.72
C VAL A 175 -9.95 -17.43 -18.23
N PHE A 176 -10.48 -16.30 -17.74
CA PHE A 176 -11.88 -16.22 -17.31
C PHE A 176 -12.85 -16.46 -18.47
N VAL A 177 -12.61 -15.84 -19.63
CA VAL A 177 -13.45 -16.00 -20.82
C VAL A 177 -13.39 -17.44 -21.32
N ALA A 178 -12.19 -18.03 -21.44
CA ALA A 178 -12.01 -19.40 -21.88
C ALA A 178 -12.66 -20.41 -20.91
N ALA A 179 -12.48 -20.23 -19.59
CA ALA A 179 -13.11 -21.08 -18.58
C ALA A 179 -14.64 -20.97 -18.61
N PHE A 180 -15.18 -19.76 -18.85
CA PHE A 180 -16.62 -19.53 -18.97
C PHE A 180 -17.20 -20.16 -20.23
N CYS A 181 -16.54 -19.99 -21.38
CA CYS A 181 -16.93 -20.62 -22.64
C CYS A 181 -16.90 -22.16 -22.55
N LYS A 182 -15.94 -22.72 -21.81
CA LYS A 182 -15.78 -24.16 -21.58
C LYS A 182 -16.49 -24.68 -20.32
N ARG A 183 -17.39 -23.90 -19.73
CA ARG A 183 -18.10 -24.22 -18.47
C ARG A 183 -18.79 -25.59 -18.48
N HIS A 184 -19.33 -26.01 -19.63
CA HIS A 184 -20.10 -27.24 -19.77
C HIS A 184 -19.25 -28.51 -19.86
N LEU A 185 -17.93 -28.38 -20.03
CA LEU A 185 -17.00 -29.50 -20.11
C LEU A 185 -16.62 -29.98 -18.69
N GLN A 186 -16.48 -31.29 -18.53
CA GLN A 186 -15.96 -31.90 -17.30
C GLN A 186 -14.42 -31.92 -17.34
N PRO A 187 -13.74 -31.53 -16.25
CA PRO A 187 -12.28 -31.55 -16.20
C PRO A 187 -11.77 -32.99 -16.25
N PRO A 188 -10.91 -33.37 -17.23
CA PRO A 188 -10.31 -34.69 -17.27
C PRO A 188 -9.27 -34.88 -16.14
N PRO A 189 -9.01 -36.10 -15.68
CA PRO A 189 -7.91 -36.38 -14.77
C PRO A 189 -6.55 -36.25 -15.49
N GLY A 190 -5.72 -35.31 -15.01
CA GLY A 190 -4.25 -35.45 -14.95
C GLY A 190 -3.40 -35.29 -16.21
N GLU A 191 -3.83 -35.65 -17.42
CA GLU A 191 -2.86 -35.85 -18.54
C GLU A 191 -3.22 -35.21 -19.89
N VAL A 192 -4.34 -34.46 -20.00
CA VAL A 192 -4.79 -33.88 -21.30
C VAL A 192 -4.94 -32.35 -21.24
N LEU A 193 -4.10 -31.68 -20.48
CA LEU A 193 -4.09 -30.21 -20.40
C LEU A 193 -3.07 -29.63 -21.37
N HIS A 194 -3.45 -28.59 -22.10
CA HIS A 194 -2.60 -27.96 -23.12
C HIS A 194 -1.45 -27.18 -22.47
N GLU A 195 -0.25 -27.77 -22.53
CA GLU A 195 1.00 -27.07 -22.26
C GLU A 195 1.79 -26.95 -23.57
N VAL A 196 2.35 -25.77 -23.84
CA VAL A 196 3.22 -25.58 -25.01
C VAL A 196 4.60 -26.10 -24.64
N GLU A 197 5.00 -27.23 -25.21
CA GLU A 197 6.38 -27.71 -25.17
C GLU A 197 7.21 -27.03 -26.26
N GLY A 198 8.40 -26.51 -25.91
CA GLY A 198 9.40 -26.07 -26.88
C GLY A 198 9.36 -24.60 -27.32
N GLU A 199 10.29 -24.26 -28.21
CA GLU A 199 10.81 -22.93 -28.61
C GLU A 199 9.77 -21.88 -29.06
N ASP A 200 8.51 -22.25 -29.24
CA ASP A 200 7.38 -21.38 -29.65
C ASP A 200 6.65 -20.71 -28.46
N SER A 201 7.16 -20.85 -27.25
CA SER A 201 6.64 -20.10 -26.10
C SER A 201 7.12 -18.64 -26.18
N GLU A 202 6.21 -17.67 -26.27
CA GLU A 202 6.50 -16.22 -26.19
C GLU A 202 7.18 -15.77 -24.86
N THR A 203 7.53 -16.72 -24.00
CA THR A 203 8.13 -16.51 -22.68
C THR A 203 9.33 -17.43 -22.45
N GLN A 204 10.43 -17.16 -23.15
CA GLN A 204 11.76 -17.64 -22.75
C GLN A 204 12.09 -17.14 -21.33
N GLY A 205 12.21 -18.06 -20.36
CA GLY A 205 12.75 -17.78 -19.02
C GLY A 205 11.77 -17.80 -17.84
N ILE A 206 10.49 -18.12 -18.06
CA ILE A 206 9.51 -18.26 -16.96
C ILE A 206 9.62 -19.65 -16.33
N ARG A 207 9.70 -19.71 -14.99
CA ARG A 207 9.64 -20.97 -14.24
C ARG A 207 8.26 -21.61 -14.42
N LYS A 208 8.23 -22.89 -14.80
CA LYS A 208 6.99 -23.67 -14.89
C LYS A 208 6.37 -23.84 -13.50
N LEU A 209 5.05 -23.66 -13.43
CA LEU A 209 4.23 -23.81 -12.22
C LEU A 209 3.67 -25.23 -12.17
N ILE A 210 3.76 -25.88 -11.00
CA ILE A 210 3.17 -27.20 -10.79
C ILE A 210 1.65 -27.05 -10.73
N HIS A 211 0.93 -27.96 -11.40
CA HIS A 211 -0.53 -27.97 -11.41
C HIS A 211 -1.11 -28.11 -9.99
N SER A 212 -2.05 -27.23 -9.64
CA SER A 212 -2.71 -27.21 -8.33
C SER A 212 -4.19 -27.62 -8.44
N ASP A 213 -4.64 -28.49 -7.53
CA ASP A 213 -6.04 -28.90 -7.39
C ASP A 213 -6.98 -27.77 -6.89
N GLN A 214 -6.44 -26.59 -6.59
CA GLN A 214 -7.26 -25.43 -6.18
C GLN A 214 -7.95 -24.79 -7.39
N LEU A 215 -9.22 -24.38 -7.20
CA LEU A 215 -10.03 -23.69 -8.21
C LEU A 215 -10.15 -24.46 -9.54
N ARG A 216 -10.50 -25.76 -9.47
CA ARG A 216 -10.72 -26.66 -10.63
C ARG A 216 -11.64 -26.14 -11.73
N CYS A 217 -12.46 -25.14 -11.45
CA CYS A 217 -13.29 -24.50 -12.47
C CYS A 217 -12.45 -23.77 -13.54
N LEU A 218 -11.27 -23.27 -13.18
CA LEU A 218 -10.38 -22.53 -14.11
C LEU A 218 -9.56 -23.47 -14.99
N ASP A 219 -9.36 -24.73 -14.59
CA ASP A 219 -8.70 -25.75 -15.40
C ASP A 219 -9.42 -26.03 -16.71
N LYS A 220 -10.71 -25.69 -16.77
CA LYS A 220 -11.52 -25.77 -17.99
C LYS A 220 -10.98 -24.90 -19.13
N ALA A 221 -10.26 -23.82 -18.82
CA ALA A 221 -9.63 -22.97 -19.83
C ALA A 221 -8.48 -23.64 -20.59
N ALA A 222 -7.84 -24.66 -19.99
CA ALA A 222 -6.71 -25.40 -20.55
C ALA A 222 -7.10 -26.74 -21.19
N ILE A 223 -8.41 -27.06 -21.26
CA ILE A 223 -8.91 -28.28 -21.92
C ILE A 223 -8.84 -28.11 -23.44
N VAL A 224 -8.17 -29.06 -24.10
CA VAL A 224 -8.13 -29.16 -25.56
C VAL A 224 -9.47 -29.69 -26.08
N THR A 225 -10.07 -29.01 -27.07
CA THR A 225 -11.28 -29.50 -27.77
C THR A 225 -10.98 -29.64 -29.27
N GLU A 226 -11.59 -30.63 -29.96
CA GLU A 226 -11.40 -30.85 -31.41
C GLU A 226 -11.72 -29.60 -32.25
N GLU A 227 -12.70 -28.79 -31.83
CA GLU A 227 -13.04 -27.50 -32.46
C GLU A 227 -11.91 -26.45 -32.41
N ASP A 228 -10.93 -26.61 -31.52
CA ASP A 228 -9.75 -25.74 -31.42
C ASP A 228 -8.70 -26.08 -32.50
N TYR A 229 -8.74 -27.28 -33.08
CA TYR A 229 -7.84 -27.74 -34.15
C TYR A 229 -8.41 -27.56 -35.57
N HIS A 230 -9.74 -27.43 -35.72
CA HIS A 230 -10.40 -27.32 -37.03
C HIS A 230 -10.10 -26.03 -37.81
N ALA A 231 -9.51 -25.00 -37.19
CA ALA A 231 -9.16 -23.75 -37.85
C ALA A 231 -7.64 -23.67 -38.05
N GLY A 232 -7.11 -24.23 -39.15
CA GLY A 232 -5.69 -24.23 -39.53
C GLY A 232 -4.98 -22.86 -39.66
N LYS A 233 -5.42 -21.81 -38.96
CA LYS A 233 -4.76 -20.52 -38.76
C LYS A 233 -4.94 -20.05 -37.30
N ALA A 234 -3.82 -19.80 -36.64
CA ALA A 234 -3.62 -19.05 -35.39
C ALA A 234 -4.53 -19.42 -34.20
N LYS A 235 -3.95 -20.12 -33.21
CA LYS A 235 -4.53 -20.40 -31.87
C LYS A 235 -5.24 -19.15 -31.33
N ASN A 236 -6.56 -19.20 -31.11
CA ASN A 236 -7.29 -18.07 -30.52
C ASN A 236 -7.05 -18.03 -28.99
N PRO A 237 -6.31 -17.04 -28.46
CA PRO A 237 -5.93 -17.00 -27.04
C PRO A 237 -7.12 -16.88 -26.08
N TRP A 238 -8.28 -16.47 -26.59
CA TRP A 238 -9.52 -16.29 -25.81
C TRP A 238 -10.33 -17.58 -25.62
N ARG A 239 -9.96 -18.67 -26.31
CA ARG A 239 -10.67 -19.96 -26.26
C ARG A 239 -9.82 -21.09 -25.70
N LEU A 240 -8.49 -21.01 -25.87
CA LEU A 240 -7.53 -21.98 -25.34
C LEU A 240 -6.38 -21.25 -24.65
N CYS A 241 -6.23 -21.50 -23.36
CA CYS A 241 -5.14 -20.96 -22.54
C CYS A 241 -4.15 -22.07 -22.17
N THR A 242 -2.92 -21.68 -21.83
CA THR A 242 -1.91 -22.63 -21.32
C THR A 242 -2.13 -22.95 -19.85
N VAL A 243 -1.70 -24.15 -19.39
CA VAL A 243 -1.74 -24.52 -17.96
C VAL A 243 -1.02 -23.47 -17.10
N THR A 244 0.13 -22.98 -17.56
CA THR A 244 0.89 -21.92 -16.87
C THR A 244 0.04 -20.66 -16.67
N GLN A 245 -0.68 -20.19 -17.69
CA GLN A 245 -1.58 -19.02 -17.56
C GLN A 245 -2.72 -19.26 -16.58
N VAL A 246 -3.29 -20.47 -16.56
CA VAL A 246 -4.36 -20.82 -15.62
C VAL A 246 -3.85 -20.83 -14.18
N GLU A 247 -2.67 -21.43 -13.94
CA GLU A 247 -2.05 -21.47 -12.61
C GLU A 247 -1.61 -20.07 -12.12
N GLU A 248 -1.13 -19.20 -13.03
CA GLU A 248 -0.86 -17.79 -12.71
C GLU A 248 -2.13 -17.08 -12.16
N VAL A 249 -3.29 -17.30 -12.79
CA VAL A 249 -4.57 -16.69 -12.35
C VAL A 249 -5.06 -17.29 -11.03
N LYS A 250 -4.97 -18.62 -10.88
CA LYS A 250 -5.34 -19.31 -9.64
C LYS A 250 -4.53 -18.78 -8.45
N CYS A 251 -3.23 -18.57 -8.66
CA CYS A 251 -2.33 -17.96 -7.68
C CYS A 251 -2.83 -16.57 -7.24
N ILE A 252 -3.11 -15.67 -8.19
CA ILE A 252 -3.59 -14.33 -7.83
C ILE A 252 -4.92 -14.42 -7.05
N LEU A 253 -5.84 -15.28 -7.48
CA LEU A 253 -7.12 -15.47 -6.81
C LEU A 253 -6.98 -16.04 -5.39
N SER A 254 -6.00 -16.91 -5.14
CA SER A 254 -5.76 -17.45 -3.80
C SER A 254 -5.15 -16.42 -2.85
N LEU A 255 -4.53 -15.36 -3.38
CA LEU A 255 -4.00 -14.24 -2.59
C LEU A 255 -5.07 -13.20 -2.21
N ILE A 256 -6.17 -13.08 -2.97
CA ILE A 256 -7.22 -12.06 -2.74
C ILE A 256 -7.81 -12.10 -1.33
N PRO A 257 -8.16 -13.26 -0.73
CA PRO A 257 -8.74 -13.28 0.62
C PRO A 257 -7.79 -12.69 1.67
N ILE A 258 -6.50 -13.03 1.59
CA ILE A 258 -5.46 -12.52 2.51
C ILE A 258 -5.24 -11.02 2.25
N TRP A 259 -5.20 -10.64 0.97
CA TRP A 259 -5.09 -9.25 0.55
C TRP A 259 -6.23 -8.38 1.11
N MET A 260 -7.48 -8.86 1.09
CA MET A 260 -8.63 -8.12 1.61
C MET A 260 -8.49 -7.81 3.10
N CYS A 261 -7.90 -8.69 3.90
CA CYS A 261 -7.64 -8.44 5.32
C CYS A 261 -6.68 -7.26 5.55
N THR A 262 -5.69 -7.06 4.66
CA THR A 262 -4.74 -5.94 4.76
C THR A 262 -5.40 -4.55 4.59
N ILE A 263 -6.65 -4.49 4.11
CA ILE A 263 -7.42 -3.25 3.98
C ILE A 263 -7.75 -2.68 5.36
N ILE A 264 -8.12 -3.52 6.33
CA ILE A 264 -8.47 -3.06 7.70
C ILE A 264 -7.25 -2.47 8.39
N PHE A 265 -6.10 -3.12 8.29
CA PHE A 265 -4.83 -2.54 8.73
C PHE A 265 -4.58 -1.15 8.11
N SER A 266 -4.83 -1.01 6.80
CA SER A 266 -4.64 0.26 6.10
C SER A 266 -5.59 1.36 6.62
N VAL A 267 -6.80 1.01 7.07
CA VAL A 267 -7.74 1.93 7.73
C VAL A 267 -7.19 2.42 9.07
N GLU A 268 -6.60 1.54 9.87
CA GLU A 268 -5.98 1.88 11.15
C GLU A 268 -4.77 2.78 10.96
N PHE A 269 -3.89 2.44 10.02
CA PHE A 269 -2.73 3.25 9.67
C PHE A 269 -3.12 4.67 9.25
N THR A 270 -4.21 4.81 8.47
CA THR A 270 -4.73 6.12 8.03
C THR A 270 -5.18 7.00 9.20
N GLN A 271 -5.51 6.44 10.38
CA GLN A 271 -5.92 7.23 11.55
C GLN A 271 -4.79 8.11 12.09
N MET A 272 -3.53 7.70 11.88
CA MET A 272 -2.36 8.42 12.33
C MET A 272 -2.30 9.86 11.80
N ALA A 273 -2.66 10.07 10.54
CA ALA A 273 -2.65 11.37 9.88
C ALA A 273 -3.95 12.17 10.08
N SER A 274 -4.97 11.57 10.71
CA SER A 274 -6.31 12.13 10.82
C SER A 274 -6.76 12.22 12.28
N THR A 275 -7.43 11.19 12.79
CA THR A 275 -8.04 11.22 14.14
C THR A 275 -7.02 11.32 15.28
N PHE A 276 -5.80 10.83 15.09
CA PHE A 276 -4.73 10.99 16.08
C PHE A 276 -4.24 12.44 16.17
N VAL A 277 -4.17 13.14 15.03
CA VAL A 277 -3.83 14.57 15.00
C VAL A 277 -4.93 15.38 15.68
N GLU A 278 -6.20 15.11 15.37
CA GLU A 278 -7.34 15.77 16.02
C GLU A 278 -7.33 15.54 17.54
N GLN A 279 -7.04 14.33 18.00
CA GLN A 279 -6.82 14.03 19.42
C GLN A 279 -5.69 14.88 20.02
N GLY A 280 -4.56 14.99 19.33
CA GLY A 280 -3.39 15.77 19.79
C GLY A 280 -3.67 17.27 19.86
N THR A 281 -4.52 17.81 18.97
CA THR A 281 -4.93 19.24 19.03
C THR A 281 -5.79 19.57 20.25
N ALA A 282 -6.45 18.57 20.85
CA ALA A 282 -7.24 18.71 22.06
C ALA A 282 -6.43 18.47 23.36
N MET A 283 -5.11 18.30 23.24
CA MET A 283 -4.16 18.07 24.33
C MET A 283 -3.22 19.28 24.50
N ASP A 284 -2.48 19.32 25.60
CA ASP A 284 -1.48 20.36 25.83
C ASP A 284 -0.23 20.11 24.98
N THR A 285 0.06 21.08 24.11
CA THR A 285 1.15 21.07 23.13
C THR A 285 2.39 21.80 23.62
N ASN A 286 2.33 22.45 24.79
CA ASN A 286 3.49 23.10 25.40
C ASN A 286 4.29 22.09 26.23
N LEU A 287 5.44 21.69 25.70
CA LEU A 287 6.43 20.92 26.45
C LEU A 287 7.33 21.86 27.26
N PHE A 288 7.45 21.60 28.55
CA PHE A 288 8.41 22.24 29.46
C PHE A 288 8.43 23.78 29.38
N GLY A 289 7.26 24.41 29.22
CA GLY A 289 7.06 25.86 29.29
C GLY A 289 7.58 26.69 28.11
N ASN A 290 8.59 26.22 27.36
CA ASN A 290 9.24 26.97 26.28
C ASN A 290 9.22 26.29 24.90
N PHE A 291 8.84 25.00 24.80
CA PHE A 291 8.87 24.26 23.53
C PHE A 291 7.45 23.89 23.09
N TYR A 292 6.97 24.53 22.03
CA TYR A 292 5.69 24.19 21.40
C TYR A 292 5.89 23.05 20.42
N MET A 293 5.25 21.90 20.66
CA MET A 293 5.26 20.75 19.76
C MET A 293 3.89 20.64 19.06
N PRO A 294 3.81 20.89 17.74
CA PRO A 294 2.57 20.71 16.99
C PRO A 294 2.07 19.26 17.06
N ALA A 295 0.75 19.07 17.15
CA ALA A 295 0.13 17.74 17.19
C ALA A 295 0.50 16.86 15.98
N ALA A 296 0.64 17.46 14.79
CA ALA A 296 1.06 16.75 13.58
C ALA A 296 2.49 16.19 13.68
N SER A 297 3.39 16.86 14.43
CA SER A 297 4.78 16.41 14.61
C SER A 297 4.90 15.14 15.46
N MET A 298 3.80 14.62 16.02
CA MET A 298 3.80 13.33 16.70
C MET A 298 4.10 12.15 15.78
N SER A 299 3.94 12.31 14.45
CA SER A 299 4.40 11.31 13.46
C SER A 299 5.90 11.01 13.54
N MET A 300 6.71 11.90 14.13
CA MET A 300 8.13 11.62 14.36
C MET A 300 8.37 10.38 15.23
N PHE A 301 7.47 10.10 16.19
CA PHE A 301 7.56 8.90 17.03
C PHE A 301 7.25 7.62 16.27
N ASP A 302 6.35 7.70 15.30
CA ASP A 302 6.07 6.62 14.36
C ASP A 302 7.33 6.30 13.55
N ILE A 303 7.93 7.30 12.90
CA ILE A 303 9.10 7.05 12.05
C ILE A 303 10.33 6.60 12.86
N ALA A 304 10.51 7.14 14.07
CA ALA A 304 11.53 6.65 15.00
C ALA A 304 11.31 5.16 15.35
N SER A 305 10.05 4.76 15.55
CA SER A 305 9.67 3.36 15.78
C SER A 305 9.92 2.48 14.57
N VAL A 306 9.65 2.97 13.35
CA VAL A 306 9.96 2.26 12.11
C VAL A 306 11.46 1.98 11.99
N ILE A 307 12.30 3.00 12.20
CA ILE A 307 13.76 2.84 12.14
C ILE A 307 14.25 1.84 13.20
N LEU A 308 13.77 1.98 14.44
CA LEU A 308 14.12 1.09 15.52
C LEU A 308 13.68 -0.34 15.23
N SER A 309 12.47 -0.52 14.69
CA SER A 309 11.89 -1.82 14.37
C SER A 309 12.60 -2.50 13.20
N VAL A 310 13.00 -1.76 12.16
CA VAL A 310 13.81 -2.28 11.05
C VAL A 310 15.20 -2.72 11.54
N PHE A 311 15.84 -1.91 12.39
CA PHE A 311 17.12 -2.30 12.99
C PHE A 311 16.96 -3.53 13.87
N ALA A 312 15.93 -3.54 14.72
CA ALA A 312 15.65 -4.66 15.59
C ALA A 312 15.32 -5.94 14.82
N TYR A 313 14.59 -5.82 13.71
CA TYR A 313 14.25 -6.94 12.85
C TYR A 313 15.50 -7.62 12.28
N ASN A 314 16.39 -6.83 11.67
CA ASN A 314 17.59 -7.36 11.03
C ASN A 314 18.64 -7.86 12.03
N PHE A 315 18.81 -7.17 13.17
CA PHE A 315 19.88 -7.48 14.12
C PHE A 315 19.47 -8.48 15.21
N PHE A 316 18.20 -8.47 15.63
CA PHE A 316 17.72 -9.34 16.71
C PHE A 316 16.77 -10.42 16.21
N PHE A 317 15.71 -10.07 15.47
CA PHE A 317 14.68 -11.05 15.10
C PHE A 317 15.17 -12.09 14.09
N VAL A 318 15.87 -11.70 13.03
CA VAL A 318 16.37 -12.66 12.02
C VAL A 318 17.38 -13.66 12.62
N PRO A 319 18.41 -13.22 13.37
CA PRO A 319 19.35 -14.16 14.01
C PRO A 319 18.67 -15.04 15.07
N MET A 320 17.73 -14.49 15.84
CA MET A 320 16.98 -15.26 16.83
C MET A 320 16.04 -16.28 16.18
N ALA A 321 15.32 -15.89 15.14
CA ALA A 321 14.42 -16.76 14.41
C ALA A 321 15.18 -17.90 13.76
N THR A 322 16.28 -17.62 13.05
CA THR A 322 17.13 -18.66 12.45
C THR A 322 17.73 -19.60 13.49
N TRP A 323 18.09 -19.09 14.67
CA TRP A 323 18.56 -19.90 15.79
C TRP A 323 17.47 -20.83 16.35
N PHE A 324 16.26 -20.33 16.56
CA PHE A 324 15.15 -21.12 17.12
C PHE A 324 14.52 -22.09 16.10
N THR A 325 14.27 -21.63 14.86
CA THR A 325 13.55 -22.42 13.85
C THR A 325 14.46 -23.35 13.05
N LYS A 326 15.79 -23.20 13.16
CA LYS A 326 16.81 -23.88 12.33
C LYS A 326 16.56 -23.76 10.82
N ASN A 327 15.70 -22.84 10.41
CA ASN A 327 15.37 -22.56 9.03
C ASN A 327 16.08 -21.26 8.63
N PRO A 328 16.89 -21.24 7.55
CA PRO A 328 17.61 -20.04 7.11
C PRO A 328 16.69 -18.87 6.74
N ALA A 329 15.40 -19.12 6.48
CA ALA A 329 14.41 -18.07 6.15
C ALA A 329 13.77 -17.39 7.38
N GLY A 330 13.95 -17.88 8.61
CA GLY A 330 13.38 -17.26 9.82
C GLY A 330 11.88 -17.55 10.05
N ILE A 331 11.08 -16.49 10.26
CA ILE A 331 9.61 -16.51 10.49
C ILE A 331 8.90 -16.48 9.13
N THR A 332 7.75 -17.15 8.97
CA THR A 332 7.03 -17.11 7.68
C THR A 332 6.43 -15.72 7.40
N GLU A 333 6.33 -15.33 6.13
CA GLU A 333 5.79 -14.01 5.77
C GLU A 333 4.37 -13.79 6.28
N LEU A 334 3.51 -14.82 6.28
CA LEU A 334 2.17 -14.76 6.85
C LEU A 334 2.17 -14.56 8.37
N GLN A 335 3.11 -15.16 9.09
CA GLN A 335 3.27 -14.92 10.54
C GLN A 335 3.75 -13.50 10.81
N ARG A 336 4.59 -12.95 9.93
CA ARG A 336 5.07 -11.56 9.98
C ARG A 336 3.93 -10.56 9.76
N MET A 337 3.10 -10.79 8.75
CA MET A 337 1.88 -10.00 8.53
C MET A 337 0.92 -10.09 9.73
N GLY A 338 0.69 -11.29 10.27
CA GLY A 338 -0.17 -11.51 11.43
C GLY A 338 0.33 -10.80 12.69
N THR A 339 1.64 -10.75 12.92
CA THR A 339 2.22 -9.97 14.03
C THR A 339 2.00 -8.47 13.85
N GLY A 340 2.09 -7.96 12.62
CA GLY A 340 1.70 -6.59 12.29
C GLY A 340 0.26 -6.26 12.69
N LEU A 341 -0.72 -7.09 12.32
CA LEU A 341 -2.14 -6.90 12.70
C LEU A 341 -2.33 -6.82 14.22
N VAL A 342 -1.66 -7.70 14.97
CA VAL A 342 -1.78 -7.73 16.44
C VAL A 342 -1.17 -6.48 17.07
N ILE A 343 -0.01 -6.03 16.59
CA ILE A 343 0.62 -4.79 17.10
C ILE A 343 -0.28 -3.59 16.79
N ALA A 344 -0.88 -3.54 15.60
CA ALA A 344 -1.79 -2.46 15.21
C ALA A 344 -3.05 -2.41 16.12
N LEU A 345 -3.65 -3.57 16.39
CA LEU A 345 -4.74 -3.72 17.36
C LEU A 345 -4.35 -3.16 18.75
N VAL A 346 -3.16 -3.49 19.26
CA VAL A 346 -2.68 -2.96 20.53
C VAL A 346 -2.49 -1.45 20.46
N GLY A 347 -2.03 -0.91 19.32
CA GLY A 347 -1.95 0.53 19.05
C GLY A 347 -3.30 1.23 19.13
N MET A 348 -4.34 0.65 18.51
CA MET A 348 -5.71 1.18 18.57
C MET A 348 -6.31 1.14 19.97
N LEU A 349 -6.03 0.07 20.74
CA LEU A 349 -6.43 -0.02 22.14
C LEU A 349 -5.71 1.03 23.01
N ALA A 350 -4.40 1.24 22.77
CA ALA A 350 -3.66 2.30 23.44
C ALA A 350 -4.28 3.67 23.16
N ALA A 351 -4.67 3.95 21.92
CA ALA A 351 -5.33 5.20 21.55
C ALA A 351 -6.68 5.40 22.23
N ALA A 352 -7.49 4.35 22.32
CA ALA A 352 -8.74 4.37 23.07
C ALA A 352 -8.51 4.66 24.57
N ILE A 353 -7.50 4.05 25.18
CA ILE A 353 -7.16 4.26 26.60
C ILE A 353 -6.71 5.70 26.84
N VAL A 354 -5.80 6.23 26.00
CA VAL A 354 -5.34 7.62 26.08
C VAL A 354 -6.53 8.59 26.00
N GLU A 355 -7.48 8.33 25.12
CA GLU A 355 -8.67 9.18 24.97
C GLU A 355 -9.58 9.14 26.20
N VAL A 356 -9.81 7.96 26.79
CA VAL A 356 -10.56 7.83 28.05
C VAL A 356 -9.90 8.63 29.17
N TYR A 357 -8.56 8.59 29.27
CA TYR A 357 -7.83 9.37 30.26
C TYR A 357 -7.87 10.87 29.98
N ARG A 358 -7.76 11.28 28.71
CA ARG A 358 -7.86 12.69 28.29
C ARG A 358 -9.21 13.29 28.68
N LEU A 359 -10.30 12.60 28.36
CA LEU A 359 -11.67 13.03 28.67
C LEU A 359 -11.94 13.15 30.16
N ARG A 360 -11.38 12.26 30.98
CA ARG A 360 -11.51 12.32 32.46
C ARG A 360 -10.83 13.55 33.07
N ARG A 361 -9.86 14.16 32.40
CA ARG A 361 -9.07 15.30 32.88
C ARG A 361 -9.54 16.64 32.32
N VAL A 362 -10.59 16.67 31.51
CA VAL A 362 -11.15 17.92 30.97
C VAL A 362 -11.86 18.68 32.10
N VAL A 363 -11.33 19.86 32.45
CA VAL A 363 -11.89 20.73 33.51
C VAL A 363 -12.95 21.67 32.94
N ALA A 364 -12.69 22.26 31.77
CA ALA A 364 -13.63 23.09 31.02
C ALA A 364 -13.70 22.59 29.58
N LYS A 365 -14.92 22.44 29.05
CA LYS A 365 -15.12 21.86 27.70
C LYS A 365 -14.59 22.73 26.56
N ASP A 366 -14.34 24.01 26.82
CA ASP A 366 -13.80 24.96 25.83
C ASP A 366 -12.28 25.13 25.92
N GLN A 367 -11.60 24.46 26.86
CA GLN A 367 -10.15 24.49 26.98
C GLN A 367 -9.52 23.15 26.59
N PRO A 368 -8.29 23.16 26.04
CA PRO A 368 -7.54 21.95 25.80
C PRO A 368 -7.31 21.19 27.12
N SER A 369 -7.28 19.85 27.06
CA SER A 369 -7.01 19.03 28.23
C SER A 369 -5.59 19.31 28.75
N PRO A 370 -5.37 19.40 30.08
CA PRO A 370 -4.03 19.63 30.65
C PRO A 370 -3.06 18.44 30.47
N MET A 371 -3.47 17.42 29.72
CA MET A 371 -2.67 16.24 29.42
C MET A 371 -1.69 16.56 28.29
N SER A 372 -0.39 16.36 28.53
CA SER A 372 0.63 16.55 27.52
C SER A 372 0.43 15.61 26.33
N VAL A 373 0.62 16.16 25.12
CA VAL A 373 0.58 15.44 23.84
C VAL A 373 1.48 14.20 23.80
N LEU A 374 2.58 14.17 24.58
CA LEU A 374 3.51 13.03 24.67
C LEU A 374 2.86 11.71 25.10
N TRP A 375 1.70 11.75 25.74
CA TRP A 375 0.94 10.54 26.06
C TRP A 375 0.45 9.77 24.82
N GLN A 376 0.46 10.38 23.64
CA GLN A 376 0.20 9.69 22.37
C GLN A 376 1.44 8.96 21.82
N ALA A 377 2.64 9.13 22.39
CA ALA A 377 3.83 8.45 21.88
C ALA A 377 3.66 6.91 21.76
N PRO A 378 3.04 6.20 22.74
CA PRO A 378 2.86 4.75 22.63
C PRO A 378 2.00 4.31 21.44
N GLN A 379 0.89 5.00 21.15
CA GLN A 379 0.02 4.65 20.01
C GLN A 379 0.75 4.88 18.68
N TYR A 380 1.49 5.99 18.52
CA TYR A 380 2.29 6.24 17.32
C TYR A 380 3.41 5.21 17.15
N MET A 381 4.15 4.90 18.22
CA MET A 381 5.23 3.91 18.16
C MET A 381 4.71 2.50 17.84
N LEU A 382 3.57 2.09 18.39
CA LEU A 382 2.97 0.79 18.11
C LEU A 382 2.51 0.69 16.64
N ILE A 383 1.85 1.72 16.12
CA ILE A 383 1.46 1.74 14.71
C ILE A 383 2.70 1.75 13.78
N GLY A 384 3.76 2.48 14.12
CA GLY A 384 5.00 2.43 13.32
C GLY A 384 5.74 1.10 13.38
N ALA A 385 5.71 0.44 14.54
CA ALA A 385 6.25 -0.92 14.64
C ALA A 385 5.43 -1.90 13.80
N SER A 386 4.08 -1.81 13.86
CA SER A 386 3.21 -2.70 13.09
C SER A 386 3.37 -2.52 11.58
N GLU A 387 3.64 -1.31 11.12
CA GLU A 387 3.94 -0.99 9.73
C GLU A 387 5.08 -1.84 9.17
N VAL A 388 6.19 -1.94 9.90
CA VAL A 388 7.38 -2.69 9.45
C VAL A 388 7.06 -4.17 9.28
N PHE A 389 6.34 -4.76 10.23
CA PHE A 389 5.96 -6.17 10.16
C PHE A 389 4.92 -6.43 9.07
N MET A 390 3.93 -5.54 8.94
CA MET A 390 2.85 -5.68 7.97
C MET A 390 3.32 -5.36 6.54
N TYR A 391 3.75 -4.14 6.23
CA TYR A 391 4.00 -3.74 4.84
C TYR A 391 5.19 -4.44 4.22
N ILE A 392 6.28 -4.61 4.97
CA ILE A 392 7.43 -5.34 4.40
C ILE A 392 7.02 -6.81 4.23
N GLY A 393 6.30 -7.41 5.19
CA GLY A 393 5.84 -8.81 5.07
C GLY A 393 4.84 -8.99 3.93
N GLN A 394 3.97 -8.01 3.72
CA GLN A 394 3.05 -7.95 2.59
C GLN A 394 3.84 -7.89 1.28
N LEU A 395 4.79 -6.96 1.14
CA LEU A 395 5.57 -6.83 -0.09
C LEU A 395 6.36 -8.11 -0.41
N ASP A 396 7.03 -8.70 0.59
CA ASP A 396 7.80 -9.93 0.43
C ASP A 396 6.88 -11.09 0.04
N PHE A 397 5.76 -11.26 0.74
CA PHE A 397 4.77 -12.29 0.43
C PHE A 397 4.21 -12.17 -1.00
N PHE A 398 3.78 -10.98 -1.41
CA PHE A 398 3.24 -10.79 -2.76
C PHE A 398 4.34 -10.97 -3.82
N ASN A 399 5.57 -10.53 -3.58
CA ASN A 399 6.65 -10.69 -4.56
C ASN A 399 7.14 -12.14 -4.69
N GLU A 400 7.09 -12.92 -3.60
CA GLU A 400 7.46 -14.34 -3.62
C GLU A 400 6.35 -15.21 -4.22
N GLN A 401 5.10 -14.91 -3.87
CA GLN A 401 3.95 -15.69 -4.33
C GLN A 401 3.43 -15.23 -5.70
N THR A 402 3.83 -14.08 -6.25
CA THR A 402 3.41 -13.74 -7.62
C THR A 402 4.33 -14.32 -8.68
N PRO A 403 3.78 -14.87 -9.78
CA PRO A 403 4.55 -15.37 -10.90
C PRO A 403 5.47 -14.29 -11.49
N ASP A 404 6.61 -14.69 -12.03
CA ASP A 404 7.61 -13.77 -12.60
C ASP A 404 7.03 -12.83 -13.67
N SER A 405 6.02 -13.29 -14.42
CA SER A 405 5.28 -12.55 -15.45
C SER A 405 4.39 -11.43 -14.90
N MET A 406 4.01 -11.49 -13.62
CA MET A 406 3.01 -10.60 -12.98
C MET A 406 3.52 -9.94 -11.70
N LYS A 407 4.85 -9.89 -11.50
CA LYS A 407 5.46 -9.34 -10.27
C LYS A 407 5.09 -7.87 -9.97
N CYS A 408 5.07 -6.99 -10.98
CA CYS A 408 4.68 -5.60 -10.74
C CYS A 408 3.19 -5.47 -10.41
N PHE A 409 2.34 -6.32 -11.02
CA PHE A 409 0.95 -6.45 -10.62
C PHE A 409 0.81 -6.89 -9.14
N GLY A 410 1.58 -7.89 -8.70
CA GLY A 410 1.64 -8.33 -7.29
C GLY A 410 2.03 -7.20 -6.33
N SER A 411 3.12 -6.49 -6.60
CA SER A 411 3.53 -5.31 -5.84
C SER A 411 2.46 -4.20 -5.84
N SER A 412 1.74 -4.01 -6.95
CA SER A 412 0.68 -2.99 -7.04
C SER A 412 -0.55 -3.31 -6.22
N LEU A 413 -0.84 -4.60 -5.95
CA LEU A 413 -1.88 -5.00 -5.00
C LEU A 413 -1.57 -4.49 -3.58
N CYS A 414 -0.30 -4.50 -3.16
CA CYS A 414 0.11 -3.92 -1.87
C CYS A 414 -0.21 -2.42 -1.77
N MET A 415 -0.05 -1.66 -2.86
CA MET A 415 -0.43 -0.25 -2.87
C MET A 415 -1.96 -0.08 -2.94
N ALA A 416 -2.64 -0.95 -3.67
CA ALA A 416 -4.09 -0.95 -3.79
C ALA A 416 -4.80 -1.16 -2.45
N SER A 417 -4.24 -1.98 -1.53
CA SER A 417 -4.81 -2.13 -0.18
C SER A 417 -4.74 -0.82 0.62
N ILE A 418 -3.66 -0.04 0.48
CA ILE A 418 -3.52 1.28 1.11
C ILE A 418 -4.58 2.24 0.58
N SER A 419 -4.80 2.23 -0.75
CA SER A 419 -5.87 3.04 -1.35
C SER A 419 -7.25 2.68 -0.81
N LEU A 420 -7.59 1.39 -0.86
CA LEU A 420 -8.89 0.90 -0.40
C LEU A 420 -9.09 1.18 1.10
N GLY A 421 -8.02 1.09 1.90
CA GLY A 421 -8.03 1.48 3.30
C GLY A 421 -8.34 2.96 3.50
N ASN A 422 -7.78 3.85 2.69
CA ASN A 422 -8.08 5.29 2.76
C ASN A 422 -9.55 5.58 2.42
N TYR A 423 -10.10 4.98 1.37
CA TYR A 423 -11.51 5.13 1.03
C TYR A 423 -12.43 4.49 2.07
N ALA A 424 -12.08 3.31 2.58
CA ALA A 424 -12.82 2.65 3.65
C ALA A 424 -12.82 3.48 4.93
N SER A 425 -11.68 4.09 5.29
CA SER A 425 -11.56 5.01 6.42
C SER A 425 -12.49 6.22 6.27
N MET A 426 -12.49 6.86 5.10
CA MET A 426 -13.39 7.98 4.79
C MET A 426 -14.87 7.56 4.92
N LEU A 427 -15.24 6.44 4.30
CA LEU A 427 -16.61 5.91 4.37
C LEU A 427 -17.01 5.58 5.81
N MET A 428 -16.10 5.00 6.59
CA MET A 428 -16.33 4.64 7.98
C MET A 428 -16.52 5.87 8.85
N VAL A 429 -15.66 6.88 8.74
CA VAL A 429 -15.81 8.16 9.47
C VAL A 429 -17.13 8.85 9.10
N SER A 430 -17.48 8.87 7.81
CA SER A 430 -18.75 9.43 7.33
C SER A 430 -19.96 8.65 7.86
N ALA A 431 -19.92 7.32 7.82
CA ALA A 431 -20.99 6.45 8.33
C ALA A 431 -21.17 6.62 9.84
N VAL A 432 -20.08 6.59 10.62
CA VAL A 432 -20.11 6.80 12.08
C VAL A 432 -20.68 8.18 12.41
N THR A 433 -20.27 9.22 11.68
CA THR A 433 -20.77 10.58 11.89
C THR A 433 -22.27 10.66 11.58
N SER A 434 -22.72 10.09 10.46
CA SER A 434 -24.13 10.08 10.06
C SER A 434 -25.02 9.30 11.03
N ILE A 435 -24.57 8.15 11.51
CA ILE A 435 -25.31 7.28 12.44
C ILE A 435 -25.39 7.93 13.82
N THR A 436 -24.28 8.50 14.30
CA THR A 436 -24.19 9.00 15.67
C THR A 436 -24.81 10.39 15.84
N ASN A 437 -24.85 11.21 14.78
CA ASN A 437 -25.42 12.56 14.84
C ASN A 437 -26.97 12.59 14.77
N ARG A 438 -27.63 11.45 15.03
CA ARG A 438 -29.09 11.36 15.12
C ARG A 438 -29.55 11.68 16.54
N GLN A 439 -30.51 12.60 16.67
CA GLN A 439 -31.26 12.93 17.89
C GLN A 439 -30.53 13.76 18.97
N ASN A 440 -30.09 14.99 18.66
CA ASN A 440 -29.70 16.00 19.66
C ASN A 440 -28.58 15.57 20.66
N LYS A 441 -27.86 14.49 20.36
CA LYS A 441 -26.70 14.01 21.13
C LYS A 441 -25.44 14.26 20.31
N ASN A 442 -24.37 14.63 21.01
CA ASN A 442 -23.07 14.85 20.39
C ASN A 442 -22.56 13.55 19.76
N GLY A 443 -22.14 13.60 18.50
CA GLY A 443 -21.55 12.47 17.77
C GLY A 443 -20.25 11.97 18.40
N TRP A 444 -19.70 10.85 17.91
CA TRP A 444 -18.40 10.35 18.38
C TRP A 444 -17.26 11.28 17.94
N ILE A 445 -17.32 11.79 16.71
CA ILE A 445 -16.38 12.73 16.12
C ILE A 445 -17.10 14.08 15.95
N THR A 446 -16.78 15.07 16.78
CA THR A 446 -17.42 16.40 16.76
C THR A 446 -16.38 17.51 16.63
N LYS A 447 -16.80 18.71 16.21
CA LYS A 447 -15.91 19.88 16.04
C LYS A 447 -15.14 20.24 17.31
N ASN A 448 -15.73 19.99 18.49
CA ASN A 448 -15.02 20.09 19.76
C ASN A 448 -14.96 18.69 20.40
N LEU A 449 -13.77 18.08 20.37
CA LEU A 449 -13.52 16.73 20.87
C LEU A 449 -13.93 16.53 22.34
N ASN A 450 -13.99 17.58 23.16
CA ASN A 450 -14.42 17.48 24.57
C ASN A 450 -15.91 17.14 24.73
N TYR A 451 -16.71 17.34 23.68
CA TYR A 451 -18.13 17.00 23.65
C TYR A 451 -18.41 15.65 22.99
N GLY A 452 -17.46 15.13 22.22
CA GLY A 452 -17.56 13.86 21.52
C GLY A 452 -16.98 12.69 22.31
N HIS A 453 -17.21 11.48 21.79
CA HIS A 453 -16.73 10.23 22.36
C HIS A 453 -15.81 9.51 21.36
N LEU A 454 -14.63 10.10 21.13
CA LEU A 454 -13.66 9.56 20.16
C LEU A 454 -13.13 8.18 20.59
N GLU A 455 -13.12 7.87 21.89
CA GLU A 455 -12.73 6.57 22.42
C GLU A 455 -13.58 5.43 21.85
N ARG A 456 -14.86 5.68 21.55
CA ARG A 456 -15.76 4.68 20.97
C ARG A 456 -15.41 4.37 19.53
N PHE A 457 -14.89 5.35 18.80
CA PHE A 457 -14.41 5.15 17.43
C PHE A 457 -13.13 4.31 17.41
N PHE A 458 -12.18 4.57 18.32
CA PHE A 458 -10.98 3.73 18.45
C PHE A 458 -11.32 2.30 18.92
N LEU A 459 -12.28 2.13 19.83
CA LEU A 459 -12.76 0.80 20.22
C LEU A 459 -13.48 0.07 19.08
N LEU A 460 -14.27 0.77 18.26
CA LEU A 460 -14.89 0.19 17.07
C LEU A 460 -13.82 -0.35 16.12
N LEU A 461 -12.77 0.44 15.87
CA LEU A 461 -11.64 0.02 15.05
C LEU A 461 -10.94 -1.20 15.65
N ALA A 462 -10.63 -1.20 16.95
CA ALA A 462 -10.02 -2.35 17.62
C ALA A 462 -10.88 -3.63 17.50
N VAL A 463 -12.20 -3.53 17.64
CA VAL A 463 -13.11 -4.68 17.44
C VAL A 463 -13.06 -5.17 15.99
N LEU A 464 -13.01 -4.24 15.03
CA LEU A 464 -12.89 -4.58 13.62
C LEU A 464 -11.54 -5.27 13.31
N SER A 465 -10.44 -4.83 13.92
CA SER A 465 -9.13 -5.48 13.83
C SER A 465 -9.13 -6.90 14.37
N VAL A 466 -9.85 -7.14 15.48
CA VAL A 466 -9.98 -8.50 16.06
C VAL A 466 -10.71 -9.42 15.08
N ILE A 467 -11.81 -8.93 14.50
CA ILE A 467 -12.57 -9.68 13.50
C ILE A 467 -11.70 -9.96 12.26
N ASP A 468 -10.97 -8.95 11.79
CA ASP A 468 -10.06 -9.07 10.67
C ASP A 468 -8.95 -10.10 10.92
N PHE A 469 -8.32 -10.05 12.09
CA PHE A 469 -7.29 -11.02 12.48
C PHE A 469 -7.81 -12.47 12.49
N ILE A 470 -9.06 -12.69 12.93
CA ILE A 470 -9.69 -14.02 12.90
C ILE A 470 -9.86 -14.49 11.44
N PHE A 471 -10.36 -13.63 10.55
CA PHE A 471 -10.49 -13.97 9.13
C PHE A 471 -9.13 -14.20 8.47
N PHE A 472 -8.14 -13.34 8.76
CA PHE A 472 -6.76 -13.49 8.31
C PHE A 472 -6.18 -14.83 8.75
N ALA A 473 -6.35 -15.22 10.01
CA ALA A 473 -5.89 -16.50 10.52
C ALA A 473 -6.55 -17.66 9.77
N ILE A 474 -7.87 -17.64 9.57
CA ILE A 474 -8.60 -18.66 8.80
C ILE A 474 -8.06 -18.76 7.37
N PHE A 475 -7.94 -17.65 6.66
CA PHE A 475 -7.45 -17.65 5.28
C PHE A 475 -5.98 -18.07 5.19
N SER A 476 -5.14 -17.67 6.15
CA SER A 476 -3.74 -18.09 6.21
C SER A 476 -3.59 -19.60 6.42
N MET A 477 -4.47 -20.23 7.20
CA MET A 477 -4.48 -21.69 7.40
C MET A 477 -5.02 -22.43 6.17
N MET A 478 -5.96 -21.84 5.43
CA MET A 478 -6.51 -22.41 4.21
C MET A 478 -5.58 -22.22 3.00
N TYR A 479 -4.66 -21.26 3.06
CA TYR A 479 -3.74 -20.94 1.99
C TYR A 479 -2.70 -22.05 1.80
N LYS A 480 -2.62 -22.58 0.59
CA LYS A 480 -1.52 -23.46 0.18
C LYS A 480 -0.62 -22.66 -0.74
N GLY A 481 0.62 -22.43 -0.30
CA GLY A 481 1.61 -21.69 -1.07
C GLY A 481 1.98 -22.39 -2.38
N ILE A 482 2.57 -21.62 -3.28
CA ILE A 482 2.94 -22.09 -4.61
C ILE A 482 4.17 -22.99 -4.53
N GLN A 483 4.14 -24.10 -5.27
CA GLN A 483 5.33 -24.92 -5.50
C GLN A 483 5.83 -24.68 -6.92
N PHE A 484 7.02 -24.07 -7.01
CA PHE A 484 7.75 -23.97 -8.26
C PHE A 484 8.38 -25.33 -8.59
N GLN A 485 8.34 -25.74 -9.86
CA GLN A 485 9.08 -26.92 -10.28
C GLN A 485 10.58 -26.65 -10.08
N GLY A 486 11.21 -27.43 -9.20
CA GLY A 486 12.64 -27.34 -8.97
C GLY A 486 13.38 -27.53 -10.28
N ARG A 487 14.37 -26.68 -10.56
CA ARG A 487 15.31 -26.88 -11.66
C ARG A 487 15.92 -28.27 -11.43
N GLU A 488 15.62 -29.24 -12.29
CA GLU A 488 16.45 -30.44 -12.39
C GLU A 488 17.88 -29.91 -12.55
N LYS A 489 18.70 -30.16 -11.53
CA LYS A 489 20.13 -29.95 -11.65
C LYS A 489 20.54 -30.78 -12.85
N ASP A 490 21.07 -30.14 -13.87
CA ASP A 490 21.74 -30.79 -14.98
C ASP A 490 22.65 -31.88 -14.40
N ILE A 491 22.19 -33.14 -14.49
CA ILE A 491 23.06 -34.30 -14.37
C ILE A 491 23.89 -34.23 -15.64
N SER A 492 25.00 -33.51 -15.58
CA SER A 492 26.06 -33.70 -16.55
C SER A 492 26.59 -35.11 -16.29
N PRO A 493 26.48 -36.05 -17.24
CA PRO A 493 27.22 -37.30 -17.11
C PRO A 493 28.70 -36.92 -17.16
N ASN A 494 29.42 -37.20 -16.08
CA ASN A 494 30.87 -37.23 -16.10
C ASN A 494 31.29 -38.18 -17.24
N TYR A 495 31.71 -37.61 -18.37
CA TYR A 495 32.57 -38.30 -19.31
C TYR A 495 34.01 -37.93 -18.93
N ASN A 496 34.69 -38.94 -18.38
CA ASN A 496 36.13 -39.21 -18.30
C ASN A 496 37.12 -38.05 -18.34
#